data_AF-A0A497MUE7-F1
#
_entry.id   AF-A0A497MUE7-F1
#
_cell.length_a   1.000
_cell.length_b   1.000
_cell.length_c   1.000
_cell.angle_alpha   90.00
_cell.angle_beta   90.00
_cell.angle_gamma   90.00
#
_symmetry.space_group_name_H-M   'P 1'
#
loop_
_entity.id
_entity.type
_entity.pdbx_description
1 polymer ?
#
loop_
_entity_poly.entity_id
_entity_poly.type
_entity_poly.pdbx_seq_one_letter_code
_entity_poly.pdbx_strand_id
1 'polypeptide(L)'
;MTVVYGLMGGWLERYAAKELARYLGRITGQKQVVLSDQDYAYHDLSEQDQPIFLVGDNLVAQSLVEDGSIQIPSNLGEDGFLIKSARFGEAACLLLRGATPRGTLYAVYHYLEKYLKVGFFWDGEHIPKSSAIPFEGIHEVQIPRFQKRIYLGGGYTTFCWGWEEWKREVEWAVRKKLNILFPPSGSRVVWRKVLKEFGVAQEPLSRGDKLRSQQVRRIISFARRLGLTTISPGYSGEIGKPGSLKPPMQNMLDALADSASFIRAHPETEYRYFKWGATPPQTIIHPLDPMFIKFGKRILIEHKRAYGTDHLYFQGPPGESSIGATPEERRHIKVDMAKAMTKLLEDVDSEAVWLTDSWRFQDRKVWPKEDVRAFLDAIPDEKLLIYDTWADANPLYKELDYFFGKYWCFGSIHSFGGNTYLHGDLEDIISRAKDVASDPKANRCIGFTLAPEIIHHNHLYYDLLSKLAWNPADVELD
;
A
#
# COMPACT_ATOMS: atom_id res chain seq x y z
N MET A 1 -21.08 -26.43 10.78
CA MET A 1 -20.68 -26.32 9.36
C MET A 1 -19.21 -26.66 9.25
N THR A 2 -18.78 -27.08 8.06
CA THR A 2 -17.39 -27.45 7.80
C THR A 2 -16.76 -26.42 6.87
N VAL A 3 -15.53 -26.00 7.17
CA VAL A 3 -14.71 -25.16 6.29
C VAL A 3 -13.57 -26.01 5.76
N VAL A 4 -13.53 -26.19 4.45
CA VAL A 4 -12.52 -26.99 3.74
C VAL A 4 -11.58 -26.06 2.99
N TYR A 5 -10.28 -26.34 3.09
CA TYR A 5 -9.23 -25.64 2.35
C TYR A 5 -8.29 -26.66 1.69
N GLY A 6 -7.59 -26.29 0.63
CA GLY A 6 -6.64 -27.21 -0.04
C GLY A 6 -5.41 -27.50 0.82
N LEU A 7 -5.05 -28.77 1.01
CA LEU A 7 -3.84 -29.13 1.77
C LEU A 7 -2.57 -28.54 1.15
N MET A 8 -2.48 -28.64 -0.18
CA MET A 8 -1.43 -28.02 -0.99
C MET A 8 -1.61 -26.51 -1.15
N GLY A 9 -2.72 -25.96 -0.67
CA GLY A 9 -2.97 -24.53 -0.60
C GLY A 9 -1.90 -23.80 0.21
N GLY A 10 -1.66 -22.55 -0.13
CA GLY A 10 -0.66 -21.72 0.54
C GLY A 10 -1.01 -21.46 2.01
N TRP A 11 -0.06 -20.90 2.77
CA TRP A 11 -0.34 -20.45 4.15
C TRP A 11 -1.52 -19.46 4.22
N LEU A 12 -1.66 -18.61 3.20
CA LEU A 12 -2.67 -17.55 3.17
C LEU A 12 -4.09 -18.09 2.97
N GLU A 13 -4.29 -19.16 2.19
CA GLU A 13 -5.61 -19.80 2.04
C GLU A 13 -6.01 -20.53 3.32
N ARG A 14 -5.06 -21.20 3.99
CA ARG A 14 -5.27 -21.74 5.33
C ARG A 14 -5.64 -20.66 6.34
N TYR A 15 -4.99 -19.50 6.25
CA TYR A 15 -5.32 -18.35 7.07
C TYR A 15 -6.74 -17.84 6.77
N ALA A 16 -7.12 -17.71 5.49
CA ALA A 16 -8.46 -17.30 5.06
C ALA A 16 -9.56 -18.24 5.58
N ALA A 17 -9.35 -19.56 5.48
CA ALA A 17 -10.28 -20.57 6.01
C ALA A 17 -10.44 -20.47 7.54
N LYS A 18 -9.33 -20.26 8.26
CA LYS A 18 -9.36 -20.06 9.71
C LYS A 18 -10.03 -18.75 10.11
N GLU A 19 -9.83 -17.68 9.35
CA GLU A 19 -10.52 -16.41 9.55
C GLU A 19 -12.03 -16.58 9.36
N LEU A 20 -12.47 -17.20 8.27
CA LEU A 20 -13.89 -17.50 8.03
C LEU A 20 -14.48 -18.29 9.21
N ALA A 21 -13.84 -19.38 9.60
CA ALA A 21 -14.27 -20.20 10.73
C ALA A 21 -14.34 -19.42 12.06
N ARG A 22 -13.37 -18.53 12.31
CA ARG A 22 -13.34 -17.66 13.49
C ARG A 22 -14.55 -16.74 13.54
N TYR A 23 -14.88 -16.06 12.43
CA TYR A 23 -16.05 -15.17 12.39
C TYR A 23 -17.36 -15.95 12.46
N LEU A 24 -17.50 -17.05 11.71
CA LEU A 24 -18.67 -17.92 11.79
C LEU A 24 -18.93 -18.39 13.22
N GLY A 25 -17.90 -18.77 13.98
CA GLY A 25 -18.06 -19.15 15.37
C GLY A 25 -18.45 -17.99 16.29
N ARG A 26 -17.95 -16.78 16.04
CA ARG A 26 -18.39 -15.58 16.78
C ARG A 26 -19.83 -15.19 16.43
N ILE A 27 -20.30 -15.43 15.21
CA ILE A 27 -21.65 -15.09 14.75
C ILE A 27 -22.68 -16.10 15.27
N THR A 28 -22.40 -17.40 15.11
CA THR A 28 -23.32 -18.50 15.43
C THR A 28 -23.24 -18.97 16.88
N GLY A 29 -22.14 -18.67 17.58
CA GLY A 29 -21.85 -19.24 18.90
C GLY A 29 -21.38 -20.71 18.84
N GLN A 30 -21.21 -21.29 17.65
CA GLN A 30 -20.81 -22.68 17.45
C GLN A 30 -19.39 -22.78 16.91
N LYS A 31 -18.60 -23.72 17.42
CA LYS A 31 -17.26 -24.00 16.89
C LYS A 31 -17.39 -24.65 15.51
N GLN A 32 -16.70 -24.09 14.51
CA GLN A 32 -16.65 -24.67 13.17
C GLN A 32 -15.53 -25.71 13.06
N VAL A 33 -15.76 -26.73 12.24
CA VAL A 33 -14.74 -27.72 11.89
C VAL A 33 -13.95 -27.18 10.70
N VAL A 34 -12.62 -27.14 10.80
CA VAL A 34 -11.74 -26.66 9.72
C VAL A 34 -10.84 -27.82 9.31
N LEU A 35 -10.97 -28.29 8.09
CA LEU A 35 -10.26 -29.47 7.57
C LEU A 35 -9.49 -29.12 6.30
N SER A 36 -8.40 -29.82 6.07
CA SER A 36 -7.85 -29.89 4.72
C SER A 36 -8.78 -30.72 3.83
N ASP A 37 -8.70 -30.55 2.51
CA ASP A 37 -9.44 -31.38 1.55
C ASP A 37 -9.09 -32.87 1.64
N GLN A 38 -7.82 -33.20 1.93
CA GLN A 38 -7.40 -34.57 2.19
C GLN A 38 -8.11 -35.12 3.44
N ASP A 39 -8.09 -34.40 4.56
CA ASP A 39 -8.76 -34.84 5.80
C ASP A 39 -10.28 -34.93 5.59
N TYR A 40 -10.86 -34.01 4.84
CA TYR A 40 -12.28 -34.00 4.51
C TYR A 40 -12.68 -35.25 3.72
N ALA A 41 -11.88 -35.65 2.73
CA ALA A 41 -12.10 -36.88 1.96
C ALA A 41 -11.95 -38.15 2.81
N TYR A 42 -11.03 -38.17 3.80
CA TYR A 42 -10.82 -39.33 4.68
C TYR A 42 -11.90 -39.52 5.74
N HIS A 43 -12.54 -38.44 6.21
CA HIS A 43 -13.48 -38.52 7.32
C HIS A 43 -14.90 -38.96 6.93
N ASP A 44 -15.15 -39.26 5.65
CA ASP A 44 -16.47 -39.59 5.08
C ASP A 44 -17.59 -38.64 5.56
N LEU A 45 -17.22 -37.37 5.81
CA LEU A 45 -18.16 -36.32 6.20
C LEU A 45 -19.02 -35.87 5.02
N SER A 46 -18.83 -36.50 3.86
CA SER A 46 -19.69 -36.36 2.68
C SER A 46 -21.12 -36.86 2.94
N GLU A 47 -21.30 -37.78 3.91
CA GLU A 47 -22.61 -38.38 4.23
C GLU A 47 -23.44 -37.62 5.29
N GLN A 48 -22.95 -36.49 5.83
CA GLN A 48 -23.61 -35.81 6.97
C GLN A 48 -24.57 -34.66 6.59
N ASP A 49 -24.83 -34.42 5.30
CA ASP A 49 -25.70 -33.35 4.76
C ASP A 49 -25.43 -31.95 5.35
N GLN A 50 -24.24 -31.73 5.93
CA GLN A 50 -23.89 -30.46 6.58
C GLN A 50 -23.40 -29.46 5.54
N PRO A 51 -23.78 -28.16 5.65
CA PRO A 51 -23.27 -27.13 4.76
C PRO A 51 -21.74 -26.98 4.82
N ILE A 52 -21.12 -26.80 3.65
CA ILE A 52 -19.67 -26.79 3.46
C ILE A 52 -19.22 -25.47 2.83
N PHE A 53 -18.26 -24.80 3.46
CA PHE A 53 -17.51 -23.73 2.82
C PHE A 53 -16.26 -24.30 2.15
N LEU A 54 -16.08 -24.01 0.88
CA LEU A 54 -14.87 -24.34 0.12
C LEU A 54 -14.04 -23.07 -0.04
N VAL A 55 -12.84 -23.03 0.53
CA VAL A 55 -11.99 -21.83 0.53
C VAL A 55 -10.74 -22.08 -0.31
N GLY A 56 -10.58 -21.27 -1.36
CA GLY A 56 -9.44 -21.35 -2.28
C GLY A 56 -9.47 -22.58 -3.17
N ASP A 57 -8.31 -22.91 -3.74
CA ASP A 57 -8.13 -24.11 -4.54
C ASP A 57 -8.10 -25.36 -3.64
N ASN A 58 -9.00 -26.30 -3.89
CA ASN A 58 -9.10 -27.56 -3.15
C ASN A 58 -9.76 -28.65 -4.01
N LEU A 59 -9.56 -29.92 -3.65
CA LEU A 59 -10.03 -31.06 -4.46
C LEU A 59 -11.54 -31.06 -4.72
N VAL A 60 -12.36 -30.65 -3.76
CA VAL A 60 -13.83 -30.58 -3.92
C VAL A 60 -14.21 -29.47 -4.91
N ALA A 61 -13.57 -28.31 -4.80
CA ALA A 61 -13.77 -27.24 -5.76
C ALA A 61 -13.32 -27.64 -7.18
N GLN A 62 -12.25 -28.43 -7.31
CA GLN A 62 -11.79 -28.95 -8.61
C GLN A 62 -12.81 -29.92 -9.22
N SER A 63 -13.37 -30.86 -8.44
CA SER A 63 -14.38 -31.78 -8.97
C SER A 63 -15.63 -31.06 -9.46
N LEU A 64 -16.08 -30.02 -8.74
CA LEU A 64 -17.22 -29.17 -9.13
C LEU A 64 -16.93 -28.34 -10.39
N VAL A 65 -15.66 -28.10 -10.72
CA VAL A 65 -15.26 -27.42 -11.96
C VAL A 65 -15.20 -28.42 -13.11
N GLU A 66 -14.66 -29.61 -12.87
CA GLU A 66 -14.55 -30.69 -13.86
C GLU A 66 -15.92 -31.22 -14.30
N ASP A 67 -16.88 -31.32 -13.40
CA ASP A 67 -18.26 -31.74 -13.72
C ASP A 67 -19.14 -30.62 -14.31
N GLY A 68 -18.62 -29.39 -14.36
CA GLY A 68 -19.28 -28.21 -14.93
C GLY A 68 -20.24 -27.47 -13.99
N SER A 69 -20.39 -27.89 -12.73
CA SER A 69 -21.24 -27.21 -11.74
C SER A 69 -20.77 -25.78 -11.44
N ILE A 70 -19.45 -25.57 -11.44
CA ILE A 70 -18.80 -24.28 -11.24
C ILE A 70 -17.96 -23.93 -12.47
N GLN A 71 -18.12 -22.71 -12.97
CA GLN A 71 -17.26 -22.13 -13.98
C GLN A 71 -16.48 -21.00 -13.34
N ILE A 72 -15.16 -21.06 -13.42
CA ILE A 72 -14.27 -20.03 -12.90
C ILE A 72 -14.03 -19.01 -14.03
N PRO A 73 -14.29 -17.71 -13.81
CA PRO A 73 -13.95 -16.68 -14.79
C PRO A 73 -12.45 -16.63 -15.08
N SER A 74 -12.07 -16.49 -16.35
CA SER A 74 -10.67 -16.44 -16.77
C SER A 74 -10.00 -15.07 -16.54
N ASN A 75 -10.77 -14.02 -16.27
CA ASN A 75 -10.33 -12.63 -16.24
C ASN A 75 -10.33 -12.00 -14.83
N LEU A 76 -10.26 -12.80 -13.76
CA LEU A 76 -10.31 -12.30 -12.37
C LEU A 76 -9.18 -11.31 -12.02
N GLY A 77 -8.04 -11.35 -12.72
CA GLY A 77 -6.85 -10.57 -12.34
C GLY A 77 -6.29 -11.02 -10.99
N GLU A 78 -5.31 -10.30 -10.45
CA GLU A 78 -4.61 -10.73 -9.22
C GLU A 78 -5.52 -10.80 -7.97
N ASP A 79 -6.48 -9.87 -7.88
CA ASP A 79 -7.27 -9.65 -6.67
C ASP A 79 -8.72 -10.06 -6.81
N GLY A 80 -9.19 -10.33 -8.03
CA GLY A 80 -10.57 -10.73 -8.26
C GLY A 80 -10.88 -12.13 -7.72
N PHE A 81 -12.15 -12.34 -7.44
CA PHE A 81 -12.64 -13.57 -6.84
C PHE A 81 -14.07 -13.92 -7.26
N LEU A 82 -14.39 -15.20 -7.07
CA LEU A 82 -15.70 -15.81 -7.26
C LEU A 82 -16.25 -16.25 -5.90
N ILE A 83 -17.52 -15.93 -5.66
CA ILE A 83 -18.35 -16.50 -4.59
C ILE A 83 -19.50 -17.23 -5.27
N LYS A 84 -19.58 -18.56 -5.14
CA LYS A 84 -20.59 -19.35 -5.85
C LYS A 84 -21.16 -20.50 -5.01
N SER A 85 -22.49 -20.56 -4.96
CA SER A 85 -23.25 -21.69 -4.43
C SER A 85 -23.18 -22.88 -5.37
N ALA A 86 -23.06 -24.08 -4.80
CA ALA A 86 -23.09 -25.35 -5.53
C ALA A 86 -23.62 -26.47 -4.60
N ARG A 87 -23.69 -27.69 -5.14
CA ARG A 87 -24.00 -28.91 -4.39
C ARG A 87 -22.87 -29.91 -4.58
N PHE A 88 -22.43 -30.54 -3.50
CA PHE A 88 -21.49 -31.67 -3.55
C PHE A 88 -22.18 -32.86 -2.91
N GLY A 89 -22.65 -33.81 -3.74
CA GLY A 89 -23.70 -34.73 -3.32
C GLY A 89 -24.96 -33.95 -2.92
N GLU A 90 -25.54 -34.28 -1.76
CA GLU A 90 -26.70 -33.57 -1.19
C GLU A 90 -26.32 -32.32 -0.39
N ALA A 91 -25.04 -32.15 -0.02
CA ALA A 91 -24.58 -31.06 0.82
C ALA A 91 -24.53 -29.71 0.08
N ALA A 92 -25.11 -28.68 0.69
CA ALA A 92 -24.99 -27.29 0.22
C ALA A 92 -23.53 -26.81 0.34
N CYS A 93 -22.98 -26.30 -0.75
CA CYS A 93 -21.60 -25.81 -0.82
C CYS A 93 -21.56 -24.31 -1.18
N LEU A 94 -20.66 -23.57 -0.55
CA LEU A 94 -20.31 -22.22 -0.98
C LEU A 94 -18.81 -22.13 -1.25
N LEU A 95 -18.44 -21.90 -2.51
CA LEU A 95 -17.06 -21.67 -2.94
C LEU A 95 -16.70 -20.19 -2.77
N LEU A 96 -15.58 -19.93 -2.09
CA LEU A 96 -14.92 -18.64 -1.95
C LEU A 96 -13.51 -18.75 -2.54
N ARG A 97 -13.29 -18.27 -3.76
CA ARG A 97 -12.06 -18.52 -4.51
C ARG A 97 -11.57 -17.30 -5.28
N GLY A 98 -10.35 -16.87 -5.03
CA GLY A 98 -9.64 -15.87 -5.85
C GLY A 98 -8.79 -16.52 -6.94
N ALA A 99 -8.29 -15.70 -7.87
CA ALA A 99 -7.23 -16.13 -8.79
C ALA A 99 -5.88 -16.32 -8.09
N THR A 100 -5.70 -15.66 -6.95
CA THR A 100 -4.52 -15.78 -6.09
C THR A 100 -4.97 -16.03 -4.65
N PRO A 101 -4.07 -16.50 -3.75
CA PRO A 101 -4.36 -16.62 -2.33
C PRO A 101 -4.84 -15.32 -1.67
N ARG A 102 -4.39 -14.15 -2.15
CA ARG A 102 -4.86 -12.83 -1.67
C ARG A 102 -6.29 -12.56 -2.10
N GLY A 103 -6.64 -12.84 -3.36
CA GLY A 103 -8.01 -12.78 -3.86
C GLY A 103 -8.96 -13.69 -3.07
N THR A 104 -8.51 -14.91 -2.70
CA THR A 104 -9.29 -15.82 -1.83
C THR A 104 -9.55 -15.21 -0.45
N LEU A 105 -8.55 -14.56 0.16
CA LEU A 105 -8.75 -13.85 1.42
C LEU A 105 -9.73 -12.68 1.28
N TYR A 106 -9.68 -11.93 0.18
CA TYR A 106 -10.67 -10.89 -0.11
C TYR A 106 -12.08 -11.44 -0.34
N ALA A 107 -12.22 -12.62 -0.95
CA ALA A 107 -13.52 -13.29 -1.08
C ALA A 107 -14.13 -13.61 0.29
N VAL A 108 -13.30 -14.09 1.23
CA VAL A 108 -13.73 -14.33 2.63
C VAL A 108 -14.18 -13.03 3.27
N TYR A 109 -13.37 -11.96 3.23
CA TYR A 109 -13.77 -10.69 3.86
C TYR A 109 -14.98 -10.04 3.18
N HIS A 110 -15.11 -10.16 1.85
CA HIS A 110 -16.29 -9.72 1.12
C HIS A 110 -17.55 -10.48 1.56
N TYR A 111 -17.47 -11.81 1.70
CA TYR A 111 -18.58 -12.62 2.16
C TYR A 111 -19.02 -12.22 3.59
N LEU A 112 -18.04 -12.05 4.50
CA LEU A 112 -18.28 -11.62 5.86
C LEU A 112 -18.97 -10.24 5.93
N GLU A 113 -18.51 -9.28 5.14
CA GLU A 113 -19.03 -7.90 5.13
C GLU A 113 -20.42 -7.83 4.47
N LYS A 114 -20.57 -8.41 3.27
CA LYS A 114 -21.79 -8.31 2.45
C LYS A 114 -22.92 -9.20 2.95
N TYR A 115 -22.65 -10.49 3.18
CA TYR A 115 -23.66 -11.50 3.48
C TYR A 115 -23.87 -11.69 4.99
N LEU A 116 -22.81 -11.57 5.78
CA LEU A 116 -22.88 -11.71 7.24
C LEU A 116 -22.88 -10.40 8.01
N LYS A 117 -22.87 -9.24 7.32
CA LYS A 117 -22.95 -7.89 7.91
C LYS A 117 -21.87 -7.61 8.97
N VAL A 118 -20.69 -8.21 8.80
CA VAL A 118 -19.53 -7.91 9.64
C VAL A 118 -18.98 -6.54 9.25
N GLY A 119 -18.81 -5.65 10.23
CA GLY A 119 -18.17 -4.35 10.04
C GLY A 119 -16.71 -4.38 10.51
N PHE A 120 -15.79 -3.93 9.66
CA PHE A 120 -14.37 -3.80 10.01
C PHE A 120 -14.00 -2.31 10.13
N PHE A 121 -13.91 -1.77 11.35
CA PHE A 121 -13.59 -0.35 11.57
C PHE A 121 -12.32 -0.20 12.41
N TRP A 122 -11.74 1.00 12.40
CA TRP A 122 -10.52 1.28 13.17
C TRP A 122 -10.73 1.24 14.69
N ASP A 123 -11.93 1.58 15.17
CA ASP A 123 -12.34 1.49 16.58
C ASP A 123 -12.88 0.11 16.99
N GLY A 124 -13.06 -0.80 16.05
CA GLY A 124 -13.44 -2.16 16.36
C GLY A 124 -14.20 -2.87 15.25
N GLU A 125 -14.56 -4.11 15.55
CA GLU A 125 -15.36 -4.93 14.65
C GLU A 125 -16.81 -4.98 15.12
N HIS A 126 -17.75 -4.77 14.20
CA HIS A 126 -19.15 -5.13 14.42
C HIS A 126 -19.39 -6.55 13.94
N ILE A 127 -19.80 -7.45 14.83
CA ILE A 127 -20.08 -8.85 14.47
C ILE A 127 -21.49 -9.20 14.95
N PRO A 128 -22.44 -9.37 14.02
CA PRO A 128 -23.80 -9.70 14.38
C PRO A 128 -23.90 -11.13 14.93
N LYS A 129 -24.93 -11.37 15.72
CA LYS A 129 -25.30 -12.72 16.17
C LYS A 129 -26.40 -13.23 15.25
N SER A 130 -26.19 -14.40 14.66
CA SER A 130 -27.14 -15.03 13.75
C SER A 130 -26.93 -16.54 13.73
N SER A 131 -28.03 -17.30 13.70
CA SER A 131 -28.01 -18.74 13.37
C SER A 131 -28.16 -18.99 11.86
N ALA A 132 -28.64 -18.00 11.09
CA ALA A 132 -28.81 -18.09 9.66
C ALA A 132 -27.53 -17.67 8.94
N ILE A 133 -27.00 -18.56 8.10
CA ILE A 133 -25.80 -18.35 7.29
C ILE A 133 -26.19 -18.53 5.82
N PRO A 134 -26.06 -17.49 4.96
CA PRO A 134 -26.43 -17.59 3.56
C PRO A 134 -25.51 -18.53 2.77
N PHE A 135 -26.07 -19.56 2.17
CA PHE A 135 -25.35 -20.52 1.31
C PHE A 135 -25.92 -20.66 -0.10
N GLU A 136 -27.19 -20.33 -0.30
CA GLU A 136 -27.96 -20.69 -1.49
C GLU A 136 -28.14 -19.50 -2.42
N GLY A 137 -28.19 -19.77 -3.72
CA GLY A 137 -28.48 -18.77 -4.76
C GLY A 137 -27.42 -17.68 -4.94
N ILE A 138 -26.22 -17.85 -4.37
CA ILE A 138 -25.13 -16.88 -4.49
C ILE A 138 -24.32 -17.16 -5.76
N HIS A 139 -24.20 -16.16 -6.62
CA HIS A 139 -23.25 -16.14 -7.72
C HIS A 139 -22.73 -14.72 -7.89
N GLU A 140 -21.48 -14.50 -7.51
CA GLU A 140 -20.86 -13.19 -7.55
C GLU A 140 -19.42 -13.29 -8.04
N VAL A 141 -19.10 -12.50 -9.06
CA VAL A 141 -17.76 -12.30 -9.58
C VAL A 141 -17.36 -10.88 -9.29
N GLN A 142 -16.26 -10.70 -8.56
CA GLN A 142 -15.74 -9.40 -8.19
C GLN A 142 -14.36 -9.20 -8.82
N ILE A 143 -14.21 -8.12 -9.58
CA ILE A 143 -12.95 -7.70 -10.20
C ILE A 143 -12.77 -6.23 -9.84
N PRO A 144 -11.64 -5.81 -9.23
CA PRO A 144 -11.46 -4.43 -8.85
C PRO A 144 -11.17 -3.54 -10.07
N ARG A 145 -11.75 -2.34 -10.09
CA ARG A 145 -11.49 -1.29 -11.09
C ARG A 145 -10.07 -0.75 -10.98
N PHE A 146 -9.56 -0.62 -9.76
CA PHE A 146 -8.21 -0.13 -9.49
C PHE A 146 -7.31 -1.29 -9.05
N GLN A 147 -6.27 -1.56 -9.83
CA GLN A 147 -5.33 -2.65 -9.56
C GLN A 147 -4.41 -2.34 -8.39
N LYS A 148 -4.05 -1.06 -8.20
CA LYS A 148 -3.15 -0.61 -7.13
C LYS A 148 -3.97 0.13 -6.06
N ARG A 149 -4.12 -0.44 -4.87
CA ARG A 149 -4.90 0.16 -3.77
C ARG A 149 -3.96 0.43 -2.61
N ILE A 150 -3.44 1.66 -2.59
CA ILE A 150 -2.31 2.09 -1.78
C ILE A 150 -2.81 2.69 -0.47
N TYR A 151 -2.19 2.28 0.63
CA TYR A 151 -2.43 2.87 1.94
C TYR A 151 -1.15 3.43 2.56
N LEU A 152 -1.11 4.74 2.74
CA LEU A 152 -0.04 5.45 3.44
C LEU A 152 -0.50 5.67 4.88
N GLY A 153 -0.03 4.84 5.81
CA GLY A 153 -0.43 4.92 7.21
C GLY A 153 -0.01 6.27 7.81
N GLY A 154 -0.99 7.09 8.20
CA GLY A 154 -0.81 8.48 8.62
C GLY A 154 0.20 8.63 9.75
N GLY A 155 1.41 9.06 9.42
CA GLY A 155 2.52 8.86 10.33
C GLY A 155 2.58 9.86 11.50
N TYR A 156 1.69 10.84 11.57
CA TYR A 156 1.42 11.57 12.83
C TYR A 156 0.84 10.64 13.88
N THR A 157 0.06 9.62 13.47
CA THR A 157 -0.54 8.64 14.36
C THR A 157 0.43 7.51 14.69
N THR A 158 1.17 7.01 13.70
CA THR A 158 1.92 5.75 13.85
C THR A 158 3.30 5.88 14.51
N PHE A 159 3.72 7.09 14.91
CA PHE A 159 5.07 7.35 15.41
C PHE A 159 5.43 6.52 16.66
N CYS A 160 4.49 6.41 17.61
CA CYS A 160 4.70 5.72 18.89
C CYS A 160 4.31 4.24 18.86
N TRP A 161 3.88 3.74 17.70
CA TRP A 161 3.22 2.43 17.63
C TRP A 161 4.17 1.27 17.88
N GLY A 162 3.67 0.29 18.63
CA GLY A 162 4.29 -0.99 18.81
C GLY A 162 3.79 -2.01 17.77
N TRP A 163 4.09 -3.27 18.06
CA TRP A 163 3.70 -4.37 17.19
C TRP A 163 2.17 -4.56 17.12
N GLU A 164 1.46 -4.40 18.24
CA GLU A 164 0.02 -4.69 18.27
C GLU A 164 -0.79 -3.65 17.48
N GLU A 165 -0.42 -2.37 17.53
CA GLU A 165 -1.03 -1.32 16.71
C GLU A 165 -0.80 -1.58 15.22
N TRP A 166 0.45 -1.79 14.81
CA TRP A 166 0.76 -2.09 13.41
C TRP A 166 0.11 -3.36 12.90
N LYS A 167 0.01 -4.40 13.74
CA LYS A 167 -0.68 -5.63 13.38
C LYS A 167 -2.16 -5.35 13.07
N ARG A 168 -2.86 -4.61 13.94
CA ARG A 168 -4.26 -4.21 13.71
C ARG A 168 -4.40 -3.39 12.43
N GLU A 169 -3.45 -2.50 12.17
CA GLU A 169 -3.49 -1.63 11.00
C GLU A 169 -3.30 -2.40 9.68
N VAL A 170 -2.34 -3.33 9.65
CA VAL A 170 -2.13 -4.21 8.50
C VAL A 170 -3.37 -5.08 8.27
N GLU A 171 -3.94 -5.65 9.33
CA GLU A 171 -5.17 -6.46 9.22
C GLU A 171 -6.36 -5.63 8.73
N TRP A 172 -6.51 -4.39 9.19
CA TRP A 172 -7.54 -3.46 8.70
C TRP A 172 -7.38 -3.20 7.21
N ALA A 173 -6.17 -2.88 6.74
CA ALA A 173 -5.90 -2.63 5.32
C ALA A 173 -6.27 -3.84 4.44
N VAL A 174 -5.95 -5.06 4.89
CA VAL A 174 -6.29 -6.29 4.15
C VAL A 174 -7.80 -6.55 4.15
N ARG A 175 -8.50 -6.35 5.29
CA ARG A 175 -9.96 -6.46 5.40
C ARG A 175 -10.67 -5.47 4.46
N LYS A 176 -10.08 -4.29 4.29
CA LYS A 176 -10.51 -3.24 3.34
C LYS A 176 -10.01 -3.43 1.91
N LYS A 177 -9.49 -4.62 1.60
CA LYS A 177 -9.06 -5.05 0.27
C LYS A 177 -7.96 -4.16 -0.34
N LEU A 178 -7.22 -3.41 0.48
CA LEU A 178 -6.03 -2.67 0.06
C LEU A 178 -4.88 -3.66 -0.14
N ASN A 179 -4.01 -3.41 -1.13
CA ASN A 179 -2.97 -4.37 -1.54
C ASN A 179 -1.55 -3.81 -1.50
N ILE A 180 -1.38 -2.50 -1.27
CA ILE A 180 -0.08 -1.86 -1.11
C ILE A 180 -0.07 -1.07 0.20
N LEU A 181 0.95 -1.28 1.02
CA LEU A 181 1.12 -0.61 2.31
C LEU A 181 2.44 0.16 2.34
N PHE A 182 2.43 1.34 2.95
CA PHE A 182 3.64 2.03 3.36
C PHE A 182 3.99 1.73 4.83
N PRO A 183 4.90 0.77 5.11
CA PRO A 183 5.29 0.43 6.47
C PRO A 183 6.29 1.45 7.06
N PRO A 184 6.62 1.36 8.36
CA PRO A 184 7.74 2.10 8.93
C PRO A 184 9.03 1.84 8.16
N SER A 185 9.78 2.90 7.82
CA SER A 185 10.92 2.76 6.90
C SER A 185 12.12 1.99 7.50
N GLY A 186 12.28 1.94 8.82
CA GLY A 186 13.46 1.31 9.45
C GLY A 186 14.79 2.03 9.16
N SER A 187 14.74 3.20 8.52
CA SER A 187 15.91 3.90 7.94
C SER A 187 17.02 4.20 8.94
N ARG A 188 16.68 4.43 10.21
CA ARG A 188 17.62 4.76 11.28
C ARG A 188 18.85 3.85 11.35
N VAL A 189 18.66 2.53 11.34
CA VAL A 189 19.76 1.57 11.48
C VAL A 189 20.61 1.51 10.19
N VAL A 190 19.95 1.60 9.04
CA VAL A 190 20.58 1.61 7.72
C VAL A 190 21.48 2.83 7.59
N TRP A 191 20.93 4.02 7.82
CA TRP A 191 21.65 5.26 7.62
C TRP A 191 22.81 5.43 8.59
N ARG A 192 22.66 5.08 9.88
CA ARG A 192 23.80 5.13 10.83
C ARG A 192 24.95 4.22 10.37
N LYS A 193 24.63 3.06 9.81
CA LYS A 193 25.66 2.17 9.27
C LYS A 193 26.36 2.82 8.07
N VAL A 194 25.60 3.30 7.09
CA VAL A 194 26.16 3.86 5.86
C VAL A 194 26.92 5.16 6.13
N LEU A 195 26.40 6.06 6.97
CA LEU A 195 27.13 7.28 7.37
C LEU A 195 28.50 6.95 7.98
N LYS A 196 28.58 5.91 8.82
CA LYS A 196 29.85 5.43 9.38
C LYS A 196 30.81 4.90 8.30
N GLU A 197 30.30 4.17 7.31
CA GLU A 197 31.10 3.70 6.15
C GLU A 197 31.66 4.88 5.32
N PHE A 198 30.96 6.02 5.33
CA PHE A 198 31.37 7.26 4.67
C PHE A 198 32.10 8.23 5.62
N GLY A 199 32.74 7.73 6.69
CA GLY A 199 33.61 8.55 7.55
C GLY A 199 32.89 9.54 8.46
N VAL A 200 31.56 9.49 8.54
CA VAL A 200 30.77 10.32 9.45
C VAL A 200 30.61 9.60 10.79
N ALA A 201 31.12 10.21 11.87
CA ALA A 201 31.00 9.65 13.21
C ALA A 201 29.53 9.44 13.60
N GLN A 202 29.23 8.29 14.23
CA GLN A 202 27.87 7.93 14.65
C GLN A 202 27.90 7.39 16.08
N GLU A 203 26.87 7.74 16.84
CA GLU A 203 26.62 7.10 18.13
C GLU A 203 26.29 5.61 17.95
N PRO A 204 26.71 4.76 18.89
CA PRO A 204 26.29 3.37 18.93
C PRO A 204 24.75 3.23 18.88
N LEU A 205 24.27 2.18 18.20
CA LEU A 205 22.84 1.88 18.18
C LEU A 205 22.36 1.54 19.59
N SER A 206 21.35 2.26 20.07
CA SER A 206 20.71 1.97 21.35
C SER A 206 19.94 0.64 21.29
N ARG A 207 19.56 0.11 22.47
CA ARG A 207 18.62 -1.03 22.54
C ARG A 207 17.31 -0.73 21.81
N GLY A 208 16.80 0.50 21.94
CA GLY A 208 15.57 0.94 21.28
C GLY A 208 15.67 0.92 19.75
N ASP A 209 16.83 1.29 19.18
CA ASP A 209 17.03 1.27 17.72
C ASP A 209 17.03 -0.15 17.17
N LYS A 210 17.67 -1.08 17.89
CA LYS A 210 17.68 -2.50 17.52
C LYS A 210 16.28 -3.11 17.60
N LEU A 211 15.52 -2.81 18.67
CA LEU A 211 14.14 -3.28 18.83
C LEU A 211 13.21 -2.71 17.75
N ARG A 212 13.29 -1.41 17.45
CA ARG A 212 12.52 -0.79 16.36
C ARG A 212 12.83 -1.44 15.02
N SER A 213 14.10 -1.71 14.72
CA SER A 213 14.47 -2.41 13.49
C SER A 213 13.91 -3.84 13.42
N GLN A 214 13.83 -4.55 14.55
CA GLN A 214 13.21 -5.88 14.59
C GLN A 214 11.70 -5.80 14.39
N GLN A 215 11.04 -4.81 14.99
CA GLN A 215 9.61 -4.54 14.77
C GLN A 215 9.32 -4.23 13.31
N VAL A 216 10.11 -3.36 12.66
CA VAL A 216 9.96 -3.04 11.23
C VAL A 216 10.02 -4.31 10.37
N ARG A 217 11.01 -5.19 10.59
CA ARG A 217 11.10 -6.48 9.87
C ARG A 217 9.85 -7.34 10.08
N ARG A 218 9.36 -7.39 11.32
CA ARG A 218 8.17 -8.17 11.68
C ARG A 218 6.92 -7.63 10.98
N ILE A 219 6.76 -6.30 10.93
CA ILE A 219 5.63 -5.62 10.26
C ILE A 219 5.66 -5.90 8.75
N ILE A 220 6.81 -5.68 8.11
CA ILE A 220 6.99 -5.91 6.67
C ILE A 220 6.73 -7.39 6.33
N SER A 221 7.32 -8.31 7.10
CA SER A 221 7.11 -9.74 6.89
C SER A 221 5.64 -10.14 7.07
N PHE A 222 4.95 -9.58 8.05
CA PHE A 222 3.53 -9.86 8.28
C PHE A 222 2.64 -9.33 7.15
N ALA A 223 2.87 -8.09 6.69
CA ALA A 223 2.17 -7.50 5.55
C ALA A 223 2.34 -8.35 4.28
N ARG A 224 3.57 -8.73 3.94
CA ARG A 224 3.87 -9.62 2.80
C ARG A 224 3.21 -10.99 2.94
N ARG A 225 3.19 -11.56 4.15
CA ARG A 225 2.56 -12.86 4.41
C ARG A 225 1.04 -12.83 4.17
N LEU A 226 0.42 -11.67 4.37
CA LEU A 226 -0.99 -11.42 4.04
C LEU A 226 -1.21 -10.98 2.58
N GLY A 227 -0.16 -11.01 1.76
CA GLY A 227 -0.21 -10.70 0.33
C GLY A 227 -0.04 -9.22 -0.02
N LEU A 228 0.25 -8.34 0.93
CA LEU A 228 0.49 -6.92 0.64
C LEU A 228 1.87 -6.71 0.03
N THR A 229 1.93 -5.88 -1.01
CA THR A 229 3.17 -5.25 -1.48
C THR A 229 3.56 -4.14 -0.51
N THR A 230 4.84 -4.05 -0.14
CA THR A 230 5.34 -3.00 0.75
C THR A 230 6.19 -1.98 0.01
N ILE A 231 5.93 -0.71 0.30
CA ILE A 231 6.70 0.41 -0.24
C ILE A 231 8.03 0.52 0.52
N SER A 232 9.14 0.47 -0.21
CA SER A 232 10.49 0.71 0.31
C SER A 232 10.82 2.22 0.22
N PRO A 233 11.64 2.76 1.13
CA PRO A 233 12.18 4.10 0.96
C PRO A 233 13.17 4.14 -0.22
N GLY A 234 13.05 5.13 -1.09
CA GLY A 234 14.08 5.48 -2.07
C GLY A 234 15.04 6.56 -1.55
N TYR A 235 15.76 7.21 -2.45
CA TYR A 235 16.79 8.19 -2.12
C TYR A 235 16.76 9.37 -3.10
N SER A 236 16.81 10.60 -2.60
CA SER A 236 16.67 11.82 -3.43
C SER A 236 17.82 12.83 -3.22
N GLY A 237 18.95 12.37 -2.69
CA GLY A 237 20.16 13.20 -2.51
C GLY A 237 20.42 13.65 -1.07
N GLU A 238 19.58 13.26 -0.12
CA GLU A 238 19.73 13.68 1.28
C GLU A 238 21.03 13.14 1.90
N ILE A 239 21.70 13.92 2.74
CA ILE A 239 23.00 13.53 3.36
C ILE A 239 22.98 13.45 4.88
N GLY A 240 21.84 13.74 5.49
CA GLY A 240 21.72 13.88 6.93
C GLY A 240 20.41 14.54 7.34
N LYS A 241 20.32 14.93 8.61
CA LYS A 241 19.11 15.57 9.15
C LYS A 241 18.82 16.92 8.46
N PRO A 242 17.59 17.15 7.98
CA PRO A 242 16.99 18.47 7.80
C PRO A 242 16.90 19.24 9.11
N GLY A 243 17.33 20.51 9.12
CA GLY A 243 17.34 21.33 10.34
C GLY A 243 15.97 21.58 10.98
N SER A 244 14.85 21.25 10.33
CA SER A 244 13.58 20.94 11.01
C SER A 244 12.60 20.36 10.01
N LEU A 245 11.78 19.42 10.46
CA LEU A 245 10.56 18.96 9.82
C LEU A 245 9.52 18.82 10.95
N LYS A 246 8.24 18.97 10.63
CA LYS A 246 7.16 18.49 11.52
C LYS A 246 7.04 16.96 11.34
N PRO A 247 6.43 16.20 12.29
CA PRO A 247 6.08 14.79 12.05
C PRO A 247 5.20 14.71 10.77
N PRO A 248 5.08 13.61 9.99
CA PRO A 248 5.57 12.23 10.14
C PRO A 248 7.01 11.95 9.66
N MET A 249 7.63 12.88 8.92
CA MET A 249 8.98 12.68 8.37
C MET A 249 10.09 12.67 9.44
N GLN A 250 9.75 13.08 10.66
CA GLN A 250 10.63 13.13 11.84
C GLN A 250 11.37 11.81 12.10
N ASN A 251 10.73 10.66 11.83
CA ASN A 251 11.30 9.35 12.16
C ASN A 251 12.32 8.81 11.15
N MET A 252 12.45 9.40 9.96
CA MET A 252 13.50 9.01 9.03
C MET A 252 14.86 9.62 9.45
N LEU A 253 14.85 10.69 10.26
CA LEU A 253 15.97 11.64 10.36
C LEU A 253 16.47 11.91 11.79
N ASP A 254 15.72 11.54 12.84
CA ASP A 254 16.10 11.70 14.25
C ASP A 254 17.35 10.90 14.70
N ALA A 255 18.03 10.23 13.77
CA ALA A 255 19.24 9.47 14.06
C ALA A 255 20.37 9.69 13.04
N LEU A 256 20.25 10.70 12.19
CA LEU A 256 21.30 11.07 11.25
C LEU A 256 22.22 12.12 11.86
N ALA A 257 23.49 12.08 11.49
CA ALA A 257 24.41 13.18 11.73
C ALA A 257 23.88 14.49 11.13
N ASP A 258 24.38 15.61 11.66
CA ASP A 258 24.21 16.89 11.01
C ASP A 258 24.79 16.84 9.59
N SER A 259 24.11 17.47 8.62
CA SER A 259 24.60 17.55 7.24
C SER A 259 26.03 18.12 7.18
N ALA A 260 26.40 18.95 8.17
CA ALA A 260 27.74 19.49 8.34
C ALA A 260 28.85 18.43 8.54
N SER A 261 28.59 17.34 9.27
CA SER A 261 29.59 16.27 9.41
C SER A 261 29.84 15.53 8.11
N PHE A 262 28.80 15.34 7.28
CA PHE A 262 28.96 14.74 5.97
C PHE A 262 29.76 15.67 5.04
N ILE A 263 29.45 16.97 5.02
CA ILE A 263 30.18 17.98 4.24
C ILE A 263 31.65 18.05 4.66
N ARG A 264 31.96 17.98 5.97
CA ARG A 264 33.34 17.95 6.45
C ARG A 264 34.10 16.70 6.02
N ALA A 265 33.41 15.56 5.93
CA ALA A 265 34.01 14.30 5.52
C ALA A 265 34.21 14.20 4.00
N HIS A 266 33.40 14.90 3.20
CA HIS A 266 33.43 14.89 1.73
C HIS A 266 33.36 16.32 1.14
N PRO A 267 34.30 17.21 1.46
CA PRO A 267 34.26 18.62 1.05
C PRO A 267 34.35 18.83 -0.47
N GLU A 268 34.80 17.83 -1.22
CA GLU A 268 34.88 17.82 -2.68
C GLU A 268 33.52 17.58 -3.37
N THR A 269 32.52 17.10 -2.63
CA THR A 269 31.18 16.84 -3.18
C THR A 269 30.45 18.15 -3.46
N GLU A 270 29.82 18.24 -4.62
CA GLU A 270 28.98 19.37 -4.96
C GLU A 270 27.62 19.27 -4.25
N TYR A 271 27.28 20.32 -3.48
CA TYR A 271 26.03 20.38 -2.72
C TYR A 271 25.05 21.41 -3.27
N ARG A 272 23.77 21.20 -2.98
CA ARG A 272 22.69 22.17 -3.19
C ARG A 272 21.88 22.35 -1.92
N TYR A 273 21.30 23.54 -1.79
CA TYR A 273 20.53 23.93 -0.61
C TYR A 273 19.11 24.23 -1.01
N PHE A 274 18.17 23.80 -0.17
CA PHE A 274 16.76 24.09 -0.38
C PHE A 274 16.07 24.32 0.97
N LYS A 275 14.98 25.08 1.01
CA LYS A 275 14.34 25.49 2.26
C LYS A 275 12.84 25.23 2.23
N TRP A 276 12.35 24.46 3.19
CA TRP A 276 10.93 24.17 3.34
C TRP A 276 10.28 25.17 4.32
N GLY A 277 9.43 26.07 3.82
CA GLY A 277 8.73 27.07 4.65
C GLY A 277 9.64 27.81 5.65
N ALA A 278 9.36 27.64 6.94
CA ALA A 278 10.11 28.26 8.04
C ALA A 278 11.28 27.41 8.58
N THR A 279 11.58 26.24 7.99
CA THR A 279 12.63 25.35 8.49
C THR A 279 14.01 25.82 8.05
N PRO A 280 15.10 25.43 8.75
CA PRO A 280 16.44 25.61 8.25
C PRO A 280 16.62 24.93 6.88
N PRO A 281 17.50 25.47 6.03
CA PRO A 281 17.82 24.85 4.75
C PRO A 281 18.32 23.41 4.91
N GLN A 282 17.84 22.54 4.04
CA GLN A 282 18.33 21.17 3.87
C GLN A 282 19.44 21.16 2.81
N THR A 283 20.41 20.27 2.97
CA THR A 283 21.50 20.07 2.01
C THR A 283 21.29 18.74 1.30
N ILE A 284 21.45 18.75 -0.02
CA ILE A 284 21.48 17.55 -0.86
C ILE A 284 22.75 17.51 -1.68
N ILE A 285 23.14 16.31 -2.11
CA ILE A 285 24.16 16.13 -3.14
C ILE A 285 23.58 16.57 -4.49
N HIS A 286 24.36 17.29 -5.28
CA HIS A 286 24.00 17.62 -6.65
C HIS A 286 23.79 16.33 -7.48
N PRO A 287 22.72 16.20 -8.27
CA PRO A 287 22.38 14.94 -8.95
C PRO A 287 23.46 14.44 -9.93
N LEU A 288 24.30 15.33 -10.45
CA LEU A 288 25.41 14.96 -11.35
C LEU A 288 26.72 14.64 -10.61
N ASP A 289 26.81 14.89 -9.31
CA ASP A 289 27.99 14.53 -8.54
C ASP A 289 28.06 13.00 -8.36
N PRO A 290 29.21 12.34 -8.62
CA PRO A 290 29.36 10.89 -8.44
C PRO A 290 29.00 10.38 -7.04
N MET A 291 29.12 11.22 -6.01
CA MET A 291 28.74 10.90 -4.64
C MET A 291 27.23 10.62 -4.52
N PHE A 292 26.37 11.20 -5.37
CA PHE A 292 24.93 10.97 -5.35
C PHE A 292 24.61 9.49 -5.55
N ILE A 293 25.13 8.90 -6.63
CA ILE A 293 24.96 7.49 -6.94
C ILE A 293 25.69 6.63 -5.92
N LYS A 294 26.94 6.98 -5.57
CA LYS A 294 27.76 6.18 -4.64
C LYS A 294 27.10 6.04 -3.27
N PHE A 295 26.66 7.15 -2.67
CA PHE A 295 26.03 7.16 -1.35
C PHE A 295 24.61 6.59 -1.40
N GLY A 296 23.77 7.04 -2.34
CA GLY A 296 22.41 6.56 -2.53
C GLY A 296 22.36 5.04 -2.75
N LYS A 297 23.24 4.50 -3.60
CA LYS A 297 23.31 3.05 -3.90
C LYS A 297 23.61 2.26 -2.64
N ARG A 298 24.47 2.80 -1.77
CA ARG A 298 24.80 2.13 -0.51
C ARG A 298 23.63 2.12 0.47
N ILE A 299 22.90 3.23 0.59
CA ILE A 299 21.67 3.31 1.40
C ILE A 299 20.65 2.26 0.95
N LEU A 300 20.34 2.22 -0.35
CA LEU A 300 19.31 1.32 -0.88
C LEU A 300 19.71 -0.16 -0.78
N ILE A 301 20.98 -0.50 -1.06
CA ILE A 301 21.50 -1.87 -0.88
C ILE A 301 21.37 -2.31 0.58
N GLU A 302 21.73 -1.44 1.54
CA GLU A 302 21.65 -1.80 2.96
C GLU A 302 20.22 -1.86 3.48
N HIS A 303 19.32 -1.03 2.96
CA HIS A 303 17.90 -1.15 3.24
C HIS A 303 17.33 -2.47 2.73
N LYS A 304 17.58 -2.79 1.45
CA LYS A 304 17.16 -4.05 0.82
C LYS A 304 17.73 -5.26 1.57
N ARG A 305 18.99 -5.21 2.01
CA ARG A 305 19.59 -6.26 2.86
C ARG A 305 18.90 -6.39 4.22
N ALA A 306 18.50 -5.28 4.83
CA ALA A 306 17.93 -5.28 6.17
C ALA A 306 16.45 -5.69 6.22
N TYR A 307 15.69 -5.40 5.17
CA TYR A 307 14.22 -5.48 5.16
C TYR A 307 13.61 -6.18 3.92
N GLY A 308 14.39 -6.47 2.89
CA GLY A 308 13.89 -6.90 1.58
C GLY A 308 13.15 -5.78 0.85
N THR A 309 12.63 -6.07 -0.35
CA THR A 309 11.84 -5.13 -1.14
C THR A 309 10.77 -5.89 -1.93
N ASP A 310 9.70 -5.19 -2.31
CA ASP A 310 8.72 -5.63 -3.31
C ASP A 310 8.82 -4.75 -4.58
N HIS A 311 10.03 -4.25 -4.84
CA HIS A 311 10.41 -3.45 -6.02
C HIS A 311 9.71 -2.08 -6.14
N LEU A 312 8.86 -1.68 -5.19
CA LEU A 312 8.21 -0.38 -5.18
C LEU A 312 8.95 0.58 -4.22
N TYR A 313 9.48 1.68 -4.75
CA TYR A 313 10.31 2.63 -4.00
C TYR A 313 9.70 4.02 -3.97
N PHE A 314 9.43 4.54 -2.78
CA PHE A 314 8.97 5.91 -2.63
C PHE A 314 10.14 6.89 -2.59
N GLN A 315 10.25 7.73 -3.62
CA GLN A 315 11.22 8.82 -3.70
C GLN A 315 10.59 10.01 -4.44
N GLY A 316 11.21 11.18 -4.36
CA GLY A 316 10.71 12.34 -5.09
C GLY A 316 11.58 13.56 -4.92
N PRO A 317 11.58 14.47 -5.91
CA PRO A 317 12.40 15.68 -5.85
C PRO A 317 11.93 16.62 -4.72
N PRO A 318 12.74 17.60 -4.32
CA PRO A 318 12.28 18.68 -3.44
C PRO A 318 11.08 19.41 -4.06
N GLY A 319 9.92 19.33 -3.40
CA GLY A 319 8.65 19.85 -3.93
C GLY A 319 8.47 21.35 -3.78
N GLU A 320 8.90 21.91 -2.65
CA GLU A 320 8.54 23.29 -2.23
C GLU A 320 9.76 24.21 -2.19
N SER A 321 10.73 23.96 -3.05
CA SER A 321 11.94 24.77 -3.13
C SER A 321 12.50 24.83 -4.54
N SER A 322 12.93 26.02 -4.93
CA SER A 322 13.65 26.21 -6.19
C SER A 322 15.14 26.05 -5.97
N ILE A 323 15.73 25.03 -6.57
CA ILE A 323 17.18 24.83 -6.60
C ILE A 323 17.68 25.34 -7.96
N GLY A 324 18.55 26.35 -7.95
CA GLY A 324 19.08 27.00 -9.16
C GLY A 324 18.75 28.50 -9.23
N ALA A 325 19.66 29.29 -9.78
CA ALA A 325 19.55 30.75 -9.84
C ALA A 325 18.58 31.19 -10.95
N THR A 326 18.64 30.55 -12.11
CA THR A 326 17.82 30.89 -13.29
C THR A 326 16.70 29.87 -13.55
N PRO A 327 15.63 30.23 -14.27
CA PRO A 327 14.59 29.27 -14.66
C PRO A 327 15.12 28.07 -15.45
N GLU A 328 16.09 28.31 -16.34
CA GLU A 328 16.74 27.25 -17.14
C GLU A 328 17.54 26.30 -16.26
N GLU A 329 18.37 26.84 -15.37
CA GLU A 329 19.16 26.03 -14.42
C GLU A 329 18.24 25.21 -13.50
N ARG A 330 17.15 25.81 -13.00
CA ARG A 330 16.14 25.09 -12.18
C ARG A 330 15.54 23.92 -12.93
N ARG A 331 15.22 24.09 -14.21
CA ARG A 331 14.69 23.00 -15.06
C ARG A 331 15.73 21.91 -15.26
N HIS A 332 16.96 22.27 -15.60
CA HIS A 332 18.04 21.30 -15.80
C HIS A 332 18.29 20.47 -14.54
N ILE A 333 18.38 21.09 -13.36
CA ILE A 333 18.56 20.37 -12.09
C ILE A 333 17.43 19.37 -11.85
N LYS A 334 16.18 19.72 -12.11
CA LYS A 334 15.04 18.79 -11.97
C LYS A 334 15.20 17.58 -12.90
N VAL A 335 15.52 17.82 -14.17
CA VAL A 335 15.74 16.76 -15.17
C VAL A 335 16.93 15.87 -14.76
N ASP A 336 18.01 16.45 -14.25
CA ASP A 336 19.17 15.70 -13.77
C ASP A 336 18.81 14.85 -12.54
N MET A 337 18.00 15.38 -11.62
CA MET A 337 17.46 14.58 -10.50
C MET A 337 16.63 13.40 -11.00
N ALA A 338 15.72 13.60 -11.96
CA ALA A 338 14.94 12.52 -12.54
C ALA A 338 15.83 11.40 -13.10
N LYS A 339 16.85 11.76 -13.88
CA LYS A 339 17.81 10.82 -14.47
C LYS A 339 18.65 10.10 -13.42
N ALA A 340 19.22 10.85 -12.46
CA ALA A 340 20.08 10.29 -11.42
C ALA A 340 19.31 9.33 -10.49
N MET A 341 18.09 9.71 -10.10
CA MET A 341 17.22 8.89 -9.25
C MET A 341 16.71 7.64 -9.97
N THR A 342 16.40 7.73 -11.27
CA THR A 342 16.03 6.58 -12.10
C THR A 342 17.20 5.61 -12.22
N LYS A 343 18.37 6.12 -12.62
CA LYS A 343 19.61 5.33 -12.72
C LYS A 343 19.94 4.64 -11.40
N LEU A 344 19.80 5.35 -10.29
CA LEU A 344 20.08 4.80 -8.97
C LEU A 344 19.22 3.58 -8.65
N LEU A 345 17.91 3.64 -8.95
CA LEU A 345 17.02 2.50 -8.76
C LEU A 345 17.40 1.34 -9.68
N GLU A 346 17.63 1.60 -10.97
CA GLU A 346 18.06 0.56 -11.94
C GLU A 346 19.36 -0.14 -11.52
N ASP A 347 20.32 0.62 -10.99
CA ASP A 347 21.61 0.11 -10.53
C ASP A 347 21.51 -0.78 -9.26
N VAL A 348 20.38 -0.73 -8.53
CA VAL A 348 20.13 -1.46 -7.28
C VAL A 348 19.11 -2.58 -7.47
N ASP A 349 18.13 -2.36 -8.33
CA ASP A 349 16.98 -3.23 -8.54
C ASP A 349 16.40 -3.01 -9.95
N SER A 350 16.65 -3.94 -10.85
CA SER A 350 16.20 -3.87 -12.25
C SER A 350 14.68 -3.87 -12.41
N GLU A 351 13.95 -4.36 -11.40
CA GLU A 351 12.48 -4.42 -11.37
C GLU A 351 11.88 -3.20 -10.66
N ALA A 352 12.70 -2.25 -10.19
CA ALA A 352 12.23 -1.11 -9.44
C ALA A 352 11.19 -0.27 -10.18
N VAL A 353 10.14 0.10 -9.46
CA VAL A 353 9.16 1.12 -9.82
C VAL A 353 9.28 2.26 -8.81
N TRP A 354 9.49 3.46 -9.33
CA TRP A 354 9.47 4.71 -8.58
C TRP A 354 8.02 5.10 -8.28
N LEU A 355 7.64 5.07 -7.00
CA LEU A 355 6.42 5.71 -6.50
C LEU A 355 6.71 7.16 -6.08
N THR A 356 5.94 8.13 -6.56
CA THR A 356 6.05 9.53 -6.12
C THR A 356 4.69 10.17 -5.92
N ASP A 357 4.67 11.26 -5.16
CA ASP A 357 3.46 12.03 -4.88
C ASP A 357 3.35 13.27 -5.76
N SER A 358 2.12 13.63 -6.13
CA SER A 358 1.88 14.86 -6.90
C SER A 358 1.97 16.12 -6.05
N TRP A 359 1.99 16.02 -4.71
CA TRP A 359 2.12 17.17 -3.82
C TRP A 359 3.31 18.06 -4.17
N ARG A 360 4.42 17.43 -4.55
CA ARG A 360 5.63 18.12 -5.05
C ARG A 360 5.36 19.05 -6.23
N PHE A 361 4.33 18.78 -7.02
CA PHE A 361 3.93 19.56 -8.18
C PHE A 361 2.75 20.50 -7.87
N GLN A 362 2.43 20.81 -6.62
CA GLN A 362 1.33 21.75 -6.32
C GLN A 362 1.71 23.20 -6.68
N ASP A 363 2.86 23.70 -6.23
CA ASP A 363 3.26 25.09 -6.46
C ASP A 363 3.77 25.32 -7.89
N ARG A 364 2.93 25.91 -8.75
CA ARG A 364 3.27 26.24 -10.16
C ARG A 364 4.38 27.27 -10.30
N LYS A 365 4.71 28.05 -9.24
CA LYS A 365 5.87 28.97 -9.23
C LYS A 365 7.18 28.22 -9.10
N VAL A 366 7.19 27.15 -8.31
CA VAL A 366 8.36 26.29 -8.12
C VAL A 366 8.46 25.28 -9.25
N TRP A 367 7.33 24.73 -9.68
CA TRP A 367 7.25 23.65 -10.66
C TRP A 367 6.42 24.03 -11.89
N PRO A 368 6.75 25.01 -12.75
CA PRO A 368 5.96 25.31 -13.96
C PRO A 368 5.53 24.06 -14.75
N LYS A 369 4.38 24.08 -15.44
CA LYS A 369 3.81 22.90 -16.11
C LYS A 369 4.82 22.23 -17.05
N GLU A 370 5.62 23.03 -17.74
CA GLU A 370 6.69 22.61 -18.65
C GLU A 370 7.86 21.95 -17.90
N ASP A 371 8.16 22.38 -16.68
CA ASP A 371 9.19 21.76 -15.83
C ASP A 371 8.70 20.42 -15.28
N VAL A 372 7.42 20.31 -14.92
CA VAL A 372 6.81 19.02 -14.52
C VAL A 372 6.87 18.05 -15.70
N ARG A 373 6.50 18.51 -16.91
CA ARG A 373 6.61 17.72 -18.14
C ARG A 373 8.05 17.27 -18.37
N ALA A 374 9.00 18.19 -18.37
CA ALA A 374 10.42 17.87 -18.60
C ALA A 374 10.97 16.86 -17.58
N PHE A 375 10.57 16.98 -16.31
CA PHE A 375 10.93 16.03 -15.26
C PHE A 375 10.33 14.64 -15.50
N LEU A 376 9.03 14.57 -15.80
CA LEU A 376 8.33 13.30 -16.01
C LEU A 376 8.79 12.61 -17.31
N ASP A 377 9.02 13.37 -18.39
CA ASP A 377 9.50 12.85 -19.68
C ASP A 377 10.91 12.24 -19.57
N ALA A 378 11.70 12.64 -18.57
CA ALA A 378 13.02 12.08 -18.30
C ALA A 378 12.99 10.71 -17.60
N ILE A 379 11.81 10.20 -17.23
CA ILE A 379 11.63 8.93 -16.52
C ILE A 379 10.81 7.98 -17.41
N PRO A 380 11.26 6.74 -17.66
CA PRO A 380 10.47 5.77 -18.43
C PRO A 380 9.08 5.52 -17.81
N ASP A 381 8.06 5.35 -18.65
CA ASP A 381 6.66 5.23 -18.21
C ASP A 381 6.46 4.05 -17.25
N GLU A 382 7.02 2.89 -17.58
CA GLU A 382 6.93 1.64 -16.82
C GLU A 382 7.70 1.67 -15.49
N LYS A 383 8.56 2.67 -15.31
CA LYS A 383 9.39 2.86 -14.13
C LYS A 383 8.80 3.86 -13.14
N LEU A 384 7.67 4.51 -13.45
CA LEU A 384 7.08 5.55 -12.62
C LEU A 384 5.60 5.29 -12.33
N LEU A 385 5.22 5.44 -11.06
CA LEU A 385 3.86 5.51 -10.60
C LEU A 385 3.68 6.78 -9.76
N ILE A 386 2.73 7.63 -10.16
CA ILE A 386 2.41 8.87 -9.44
C ILE A 386 1.12 8.64 -8.65
N TYR A 387 1.04 8.98 -7.37
CA TYR A 387 -0.26 9.14 -6.74
C TYR A 387 -0.62 10.61 -6.63
N ASP A 388 -1.79 10.97 -7.16
CA ASP A 388 -2.29 12.34 -7.10
C ASP A 388 -2.79 12.66 -5.69
N THR A 389 -1.93 13.24 -4.86
CA THR A 389 -2.04 13.26 -3.40
C THR A 389 -3.35 13.82 -2.88
N TRP A 390 -3.87 14.85 -3.54
CA TRP A 390 -5.02 15.63 -3.07
C TRP A 390 -6.13 15.68 -4.13
N ALA A 391 -6.28 14.63 -4.93
CA ALA A 391 -7.26 14.59 -6.02
C ALA A 391 -8.72 14.64 -5.54
N ASP A 392 -8.95 14.29 -4.29
CA ASP A 392 -10.22 14.44 -3.57
C ASP A 392 -10.65 15.90 -3.35
N ALA A 393 -9.76 16.89 -3.51
CA ALA A 393 -10.16 18.31 -3.54
C ALA A 393 -9.52 19.09 -4.69
N ASN A 394 -8.21 18.93 -4.91
CA ASN A 394 -7.42 19.62 -5.92
C ASN A 394 -6.77 18.63 -6.93
N PRO A 395 -7.51 18.17 -7.96
CA PRO A 395 -7.07 17.15 -8.91
C PRO A 395 -6.03 17.66 -9.91
N LEU A 396 -4.75 17.55 -9.57
CA LEU A 396 -3.64 17.95 -10.43
C LEU A 396 -3.60 17.15 -11.74
N TYR A 397 -4.13 15.93 -11.77
CA TYR A 397 -4.20 15.17 -13.01
C TYR A 397 -4.95 15.92 -14.12
N LYS A 398 -5.95 16.76 -13.80
CA LYS A 398 -6.66 17.56 -14.82
C LYS A 398 -5.79 18.70 -15.34
N GLU A 399 -4.99 19.33 -14.47
CA GLU A 399 -4.11 20.44 -14.83
C GLU A 399 -2.87 19.99 -15.61
N LEU A 400 -2.38 18.79 -15.32
CA LEU A 400 -1.16 18.21 -15.88
C LEU A 400 -1.45 17.23 -17.03
N ASP A 401 -2.58 17.38 -17.71
CA ASP A 401 -2.98 16.55 -18.86
C ASP A 401 -2.85 15.04 -18.58
N TYR A 402 -3.40 14.60 -17.45
CA TYR A 402 -3.33 13.23 -16.93
C TYR A 402 -1.88 12.78 -16.71
N PHE A 403 -1.11 13.65 -16.05
CA PHE A 403 0.34 13.52 -15.84
C PHE A 403 1.11 13.25 -17.13
N PHE A 404 0.71 13.91 -18.22
CA PHE A 404 1.28 13.76 -19.56
C PHE A 404 1.32 12.29 -20.03
N GLY A 405 0.37 11.48 -19.57
CA GLY A 405 0.27 10.08 -19.91
C GLY A 405 1.06 9.13 -19.01
N LYS A 406 1.68 9.54 -17.89
CA LYS A 406 2.30 8.59 -16.95
C LYS A 406 1.27 7.70 -16.27
N TYR A 407 1.68 6.56 -15.72
CA TYR A 407 0.81 5.77 -14.85
C TYR A 407 0.60 6.49 -13.52
N TRP A 408 -0.65 6.51 -13.06
CA TRP A 408 -0.99 7.21 -11.83
C TRP A 408 -2.12 6.57 -11.03
N CYS A 409 -2.31 7.05 -9.80
CA CYS A 409 -3.36 6.66 -8.87
C CYS A 409 -4.13 7.91 -8.42
N PHE A 410 -5.46 7.81 -8.36
CA PHE A 410 -6.29 8.83 -7.71
C PHE A 410 -6.03 8.80 -6.20
N GLY A 411 -5.62 9.91 -5.60
CA GLY A 411 -5.35 9.97 -4.17
C GLY A 411 -6.38 10.78 -3.40
N SER A 412 -6.67 10.33 -2.18
CA SER A 412 -7.38 11.11 -1.18
C SER A 412 -6.47 11.34 0.02
N ILE A 413 -6.19 12.61 0.32
CA ILE A 413 -5.53 12.98 1.57
C ILE A 413 -6.54 12.99 2.70
N HIS A 414 -7.71 13.61 2.48
CA HIS A 414 -8.77 13.88 3.44
C HIS A 414 -8.34 14.59 4.73
N SER A 415 -7.42 14.01 5.51
CA SER A 415 -6.97 14.48 6.82
C SER A 415 -5.54 15.03 6.78
N PHE A 416 -5.41 16.32 7.11
CA PHE A 416 -4.12 16.99 7.35
C PHE A 416 -3.77 17.00 8.85
N GLY A 417 -2.52 17.32 9.19
CA GLY A 417 -2.01 17.45 10.55
C GLY A 417 -2.87 18.39 11.43
N GLY A 418 -3.66 17.80 12.33
CA GLY A 418 -4.56 18.49 13.25
C GLY A 418 -6.06 18.26 12.97
N ASN A 419 -6.43 17.57 11.88
CA ASN A 419 -7.82 17.31 11.51
C ASN A 419 -8.44 16.17 12.34
N THR A 420 -8.90 16.48 13.56
CA THR A 420 -9.56 15.52 14.47
C THR A 420 -11.08 15.68 14.55
N TYR A 421 -11.65 16.66 13.83
CA TYR A 421 -13.09 16.94 13.76
C TYR A 421 -13.78 16.11 12.66
N LEU A 422 -15.13 16.05 12.72
CA LEU A 422 -15.94 15.39 11.69
C LEU A 422 -15.96 16.23 10.40
N HIS A 423 -15.51 15.65 9.29
CA HIS A 423 -15.51 16.29 7.97
C HIS A 423 -15.40 15.25 6.86
N GLY A 424 -15.50 15.72 5.62
CA GLY A 424 -15.48 14.90 4.41
C GLY A 424 -16.81 14.99 3.68
N ASP A 425 -16.77 15.44 2.43
CA ASP A 425 -17.93 15.46 1.54
C ASP A 425 -18.06 14.08 0.88
N LEU A 426 -19.10 13.32 1.27
CA LEU A 426 -19.31 11.95 0.80
C LEU A 426 -19.83 11.92 -0.65
N GLU A 427 -20.70 12.86 -1.01
CA GLU A 427 -21.28 12.93 -2.36
C GLU A 427 -20.20 13.33 -3.37
N ASP A 428 -19.40 14.35 -3.04
CA ASP A 428 -18.31 14.82 -3.90
C ASP A 428 -17.24 13.74 -4.12
N ILE A 429 -16.81 13.02 -3.09
CA ILE A 429 -15.80 11.96 -3.26
C ILE A 429 -16.32 10.77 -4.07
N ILE A 430 -17.58 10.38 -3.90
CA ILE A 430 -18.22 9.34 -4.73
C ILE A 430 -18.25 9.79 -6.19
N SER A 431 -18.71 11.03 -6.44
CA SER A 431 -18.78 11.63 -7.77
C SER A 431 -17.39 11.65 -8.44
N ARG A 432 -16.36 12.17 -7.76
CA ARG A 432 -14.98 12.23 -8.29
C ARG A 432 -14.40 10.85 -8.59
N ALA A 433 -14.64 9.87 -7.72
CA ALA A 433 -14.17 8.51 -7.92
C ALA A 433 -14.86 7.82 -9.11
N LYS A 434 -16.17 8.06 -9.31
CA LYS A 434 -16.92 7.59 -10.49
C LYS A 434 -16.45 8.29 -11.77
N ASP A 435 -16.22 9.60 -11.72
CA ASP A 435 -15.70 10.40 -12.83
C ASP A 435 -14.35 9.85 -13.33
N VAL A 436 -13.36 9.72 -12.44
CA VAL A 436 -12.04 9.23 -12.83
C VAL A 436 -12.07 7.76 -13.30
N ALA A 437 -12.96 6.95 -12.73
CA ALA A 437 -13.09 5.55 -13.12
C ALA A 437 -13.68 5.37 -14.53
N SER A 438 -14.55 6.28 -14.95
CA SER A 438 -15.25 6.24 -16.24
C SER A 438 -14.64 7.13 -17.33
N ASP A 439 -13.76 8.07 -16.97
CA ASP A 439 -13.10 8.97 -17.91
C ASP A 439 -12.14 8.20 -18.86
N PRO A 440 -12.38 8.21 -20.18
CA PRO A 440 -11.52 7.53 -21.14
C PRO A 440 -10.09 8.11 -21.20
N LYS A 441 -9.89 9.37 -20.80
CA LYS A 441 -8.55 9.99 -20.70
C LYS A 441 -7.78 9.51 -19.47
N ALA A 442 -8.47 8.96 -18.47
CA ALA A 442 -7.88 8.39 -17.26
C ALA A 442 -7.54 6.89 -17.41
N ASN A 443 -7.31 6.39 -18.63
CA ASN A 443 -6.99 4.98 -18.90
C ASN A 443 -5.69 4.48 -18.22
N ARG A 444 -4.78 5.41 -17.86
CA ARG A 444 -3.55 5.14 -17.08
C ARG A 444 -3.70 5.48 -15.59
N CYS A 445 -4.91 5.79 -15.13
CA CYS A 445 -5.26 5.77 -13.70
C CYS A 445 -5.52 4.31 -13.28
N ILE A 446 -4.47 3.67 -12.75
CA ILE A 446 -4.46 2.25 -12.42
C ILE A 446 -4.66 1.97 -10.93
N GLY A 447 -4.79 3.02 -10.12
CA GLY A 447 -4.85 2.87 -8.68
C GLY A 447 -5.66 3.92 -7.94
N PHE A 448 -5.88 3.64 -6.66
CA PHE A 448 -6.51 4.51 -5.69
C PHE A 448 -5.64 4.53 -4.43
N THR A 449 -5.34 5.72 -3.91
CA THR A 449 -4.42 5.92 -2.79
C THR A 449 -5.15 6.60 -1.63
N LEU A 450 -5.11 5.98 -0.46
CA LEU A 450 -5.46 6.60 0.81
C LEU A 450 -4.16 7.17 1.39
N ALA A 451 -4.04 8.50 1.40
CA ALA A 451 -2.84 9.23 1.82
C ALA A 451 -3.06 10.14 3.04
N PRO A 452 -3.79 9.73 4.09
CA PRO A 452 -4.05 10.62 5.22
C PRO A 452 -2.80 10.92 6.02
N GLU A 453 -2.66 12.15 6.51
CA GLU A 453 -1.58 12.49 7.43
C GLU A 453 -1.87 11.95 8.85
N ILE A 454 -3.16 11.89 9.23
CA ILE A 454 -3.68 11.35 10.49
C ILE A 454 -4.77 10.31 10.22
N ILE A 455 -4.68 9.17 10.90
CA ILE A 455 -5.64 8.05 10.87
C ILE A 455 -6.34 7.87 12.23
N HIS A 456 -7.35 7.00 12.31
CA HIS A 456 -8.25 6.80 13.48
C HIS A 456 -9.20 7.98 13.79
N HIS A 457 -9.62 8.69 12.73
CA HIS A 457 -10.71 9.67 12.77
C HIS A 457 -11.57 9.48 11.52
N ASN A 458 -12.83 9.97 11.53
CA ASN A 458 -13.73 9.94 10.36
C ASN A 458 -13.87 8.52 9.75
N HIS A 459 -14.12 7.50 10.57
CA HIS A 459 -14.05 6.08 10.15
C HIS A 459 -14.96 5.76 8.95
N LEU A 460 -16.15 6.38 8.91
CA LEU A 460 -17.08 6.24 7.80
C LEU A 460 -16.46 6.69 6.47
N TYR A 461 -15.69 7.78 6.48
CA TYR A 461 -15.05 8.31 5.27
C TYR A 461 -14.02 7.31 4.73
N TYR A 462 -13.18 6.73 5.57
CA TYR A 462 -12.17 5.76 5.12
C TYR A 462 -12.75 4.39 4.77
N ASP A 463 -13.86 3.99 5.41
CA ASP A 463 -14.66 2.85 4.95
C ASP A 463 -15.15 3.09 3.51
N LEU A 464 -15.75 4.26 3.25
CA LEU A 464 -16.19 4.67 1.92
C LEU A 464 -15.04 4.70 0.92
N LEU A 465 -13.90 5.33 1.25
CA LEU A 465 -12.72 5.36 0.38
C LEU A 465 -12.25 3.96 -0.01
N SER A 466 -12.30 2.99 0.91
CA SER A 466 -11.91 1.61 0.58
C SER A 466 -12.87 0.91 -0.39
N LYS A 467 -14.17 1.22 -0.32
CA LYS A 467 -15.17 0.73 -1.27
C LYS A 467 -14.98 1.37 -2.65
N LEU A 468 -14.74 2.69 -2.68
CA LEU A 468 -14.41 3.42 -3.91
C LEU A 468 -13.09 2.91 -4.52
N ALA A 469 -12.09 2.61 -3.70
CA ALA A 469 -10.84 2.02 -4.17
C ALA A 469 -11.04 0.63 -4.82
N TRP A 470 -12.09 -0.12 -4.44
CA TRP A 470 -12.42 -1.40 -5.08
C TRP A 470 -13.14 -1.18 -6.41
N ASN A 471 -14.34 -0.61 -6.38
CA ASN A 471 -15.19 -0.34 -7.55
C ASN A 471 -16.08 0.89 -7.27
N PRO A 472 -15.75 2.09 -7.79
CA PRO A 472 -16.58 3.28 -7.59
C PRO A 472 -18.00 3.17 -8.15
N ALA A 473 -18.16 2.41 -9.24
CA ALA A 473 -19.44 2.23 -9.91
C ALA A 473 -20.49 1.51 -9.05
N ASP A 474 -20.06 0.72 -8.06
CA ASP A 474 -20.95 -0.08 -7.20
C ASP A 474 -21.39 0.69 -5.94
N VAL A 475 -20.93 1.94 -5.76
CA VAL A 475 -21.15 2.72 -4.54
C VAL A 475 -22.23 3.77 -4.78
N GLU A 476 -23.32 3.70 -4.03
CA GLU A 476 -24.36 4.72 -3.96
C GLU A 476 -24.46 5.27 -2.55
N LEU A 477 -24.91 6.53 -2.44
CA LEU A 477 -25.23 7.16 -1.17
C LEU A 477 -26.73 7.02 -0.94
N ASP A 478 -27.12 6.30 0.13
CA ASP A 478 -28.52 6.08 0.52
C ASP A 478 -29.18 7.34 1.11
#